data_AF-A0A3N5LHE5-F1
#
_entry.id   AF-A0A3N5LHE5-F1
#
_cell.length_a   1.000
_cell.length_b   1.000
_cell.length_c   1.000
_cell.angle_alpha   90.00
_cell.angle_beta   90.00
_cell.angle_gamma   90.00
#
_symmetry.space_group_name_H-M   'P 1'
#
loop_
_entity.id
_entity.type
_entity.pdbx_description
1 polymer ?
#
loop_
_entity_poly.entity_id
_entity_poly.type
_entity_poly.pdbx_seq_one_letter_code
_entity_poly.pdbx_strand_id
1 'polypeptide(L)'
;MRDAKAFLDMPAGCTNATGAQALAWVRSRHTEEQVDGSWRSMPGAGDLLRNQHQQEVLVELFKKLKSFDSPSDFAAKVHSLTSAFTLDDRLGLGDAIGLAWSARDLDLDDILRLELDVKLSRTEKGQSVLISRQPFDELLREANPEFATAIYDTPSAAGDETGSGTD
;
A
#
# COMPACT_ATOMS: atom_id res chain seq x y z
N MET A 1 -2.05 17.51 -14.64
CA MET A 1 -3.18 16.76 -14.04
C MET A 1 -3.91 17.66 -13.07
N ARG A 2 -5.23 17.55 -12.96
CA ARG A 2 -6.02 18.34 -12.03
C ARG A 2 -7.20 17.58 -11.43
N ASP A 3 -7.65 18.01 -10.26
CA ASP A 3 -8.93 17.64 -9.63
C ASP A 3 -9.30 18.79 -8.68
N ALA A 4 -10.35 19.54 -9.02
CA ALA A 4 -10.75 20.72 -8.27
C ALA A 4 -11.18 20.41 -6.82
N LYS A 5 -11.79 19.23 -6.58
CA LYS A 5 -12.29 18.84 -5.26
C LYS A 5 -11.15 18.37 -4.35
N ALA A 6 -10.12 17.77 -4.93
CA ALA A 6 -8.91 17.37 -4.22
C ALA A 6 -7.88 18.51 -4.09
N PHE A 7 -8.12 19.65 -4.76
CA PHE A 7 -7.15 20.74 -4.92
C PHE A 7 -5.86 20.29 -5.62
N LEU A 8 -5.99 19.34 -6.53
CA LEU A 8 -4.88 18.85 -7.32
C LEU A 8 -4.65 19.78 -8.52
N ASP A 9 -3.43 20.28 -8.63
CA ASP A 9 -2.91 20.97 -9.81
C ASP A 9 -1.41 20.65 -9.92
N MET A 10 -1.05 19.88 -10.94
CA MET A 10 0.32 19.44 -11.19
C MET A 10 0.62 19.47 -12.70
N PRO A 11 1.87 19.75 -13.10
CA PRO A 11 2.27 19.64 -14.50
C PRO A 11 2.18 18.17 -14.99
N ALA A 12 2.29 17.99 -16.31
CA ALA A 12 2.43 16.65 -16.89
C ALA A 12 3.85 16.10 -16.64
N GLY A 13 3.97 14.78 -16.54
CA GLY A 13 5.26 14.08 -16.38
C GLY A 13 5.77 13.98 -14.95
N CYS A 14 7.03 13.55 -14.80
CA CYS A 14 7.68 13.33 -13.51
C CYS A 14 7.71 14.63 -12.70
N THR A 15 7.06 14.62 -11.53
CA THR A 15 6.92 15.79 -10.66
C THR A 15 7.49 15.48 -9.28
N ASN A 16 8.41 16.30 -8.79
CA ASN A 16 8.82 16.24 -7.39
C ASN A 16 7.75 16.93 -6.52
N ALA A 17 6.72 16.18 -6.16
CA ALA A 17 5.55 16.70 -5.47
C ALA A 17 5.88 17.18 -4.04
N THR A 18 5.33 18.34 -3.67
CA THR A 18 5.26 18.79 -2.27
C THR A 18 4.31 17.91 -1.47
N GLY A 19 4.35 17.99 -0.13
CA GLY A 19 3.40 17.26 0.72
C GLY A 19 1.94 17.58 0.43
N ALA A 20 1.62 18.84 0.11
CA ALA A 20 0.27 19.26 -0.26
C ALA A 20 -0.16 18.67 -1.61
N GLN A 21 0.73 18.64 -2.60
CA GLN A 21 0.45 18.03 -3.91
C GLN A 21 0.31 16.51 -3.80
N ALA A 22 1.16 15.84 -3.03
CA ALA A 22 1.04 14.41 -2.76
C ALA A 22 -0.28 14.08 -2.05
N LEU A 23 -0.69 14.90 -1.07
CA LEU A 23 -1.98 14.75 -0.41
C LEU A 23 -3.17 14.98 -1.36
N ALA A 24 -3.07 15.96 -2.26
CA ALA A 24 -4.09 16.19 -3.29
C ALA A 24 -4.17 14.99 -4.26
N TRP A 25 -3.02 14.43 -4.65
CA TRP A 25 -2.93 13.26 -5.52
C TRP A 25 -3.65 12.04 -4.93
N VAL A 26 -3.31 11.64 -3.70
CA VAL A 26 -3.91 10.45 -3.04
C VAL A 26 -5.40 10.61 -2.70
N ARG A 27 -5.92 11.84 -2.71
CA ARG A 27 -7.33 12.14 -2.45
C ARG A 27 -8.16 12.28 -3.73
N SER A 28 -7.50 12.49 -4.87
CA SER A 28 -8.13 12.69 -6.17
C SER A 28 -9.02 11.51 -6.55
N ARG A 29 -10.26 11.79 -6.99
CA ARG A 29 -11.22 10.78 -7.48
C ARG A 29 -11.75 11.12 -8.86
N HIS A 30 -11.57 12.37 -9.29
CA HIS A 30 -12.03 12.89 -10.57
C HIS A 30 -10.84 13.48 -11.33
N THR A 31 -9.72 12.75 -11.32
CA THR A 31 -8.47 13.19 -11.94
C THR A 31 -8.68 13.43 -13.43
N GLU A 32 -8.29 14.61 -13.89
CA GLU A 32 -8.24 14.97 -15.29
C GLU A 32 -6.79 15.14 -15.74
N GLU A 33 -6.52 14.69 -16.96
CA GLU A 33 -5.28 14.94 -17.68
C GLU A 33 -5.54 15.93 -18.83
N GLN A 34 -4.51 16.68 -19.19
CA GLN A 34 -4.58 17.55 -20.36
C GLN A 34 -3.97 16.83 -21.54
N VAL A 35 -4.77 16.58 -22.58
CA VAL A 35 -4.35 15.92 -23.82
C VAL A 35 -4.84 16.75 -24.99
N ASP A 36 -3.93 17.07 -25.92
CA ASP A 36 -4.18 17.94 -27.07
C ASP A 36 -4.85 19.27 -26.68
N GLY A 37 -4.38 19.87 -25.58
CA GLY A 37 -4.89 21.15 -25.04
C GLY A 37 -6.22 21.06 -24.30
N SER A 38 -6.90 19.91 -24.31
CA SER A 38 -8.19 19.71 -23.66
C SER A 38 -8.06 18.88 -22.39
N TRP A 39 -8.80 19.27 -21.35
CA TRP A 39 -8.90 18.46 -20.13
C TRP A 39 -9.88 17.32 -20.35
N ARG A 40 -9.45 16.11 -20.03
CA ARG A 40 -10.27 14.90 -20.08
C ARG A 40 -10.09 14.09 -18.81
N SER A 41 -11.14 13.40 -18.39
CA SER A 41 -11.03 12.47 -17.27
C SER A 41 -10.04 11.35 -17.59
N MET A 42 -9.17 11.04 -16.64
CA MET A 42 -8.26 9.91 -16.78
C MET A 42 -9.05 8.59 -16.85
N PRO A 43 -8.62 7.62 -17.67
CA PRO A 43 -9.24 6.29 -17.69
C PRO A 43 -9.32 5.69 -16.28
N GLY A 44 -10.49 5.18 -15.90
CA GLY A 44 -10.70 4.56 -14.59
C GLY A 44 -10.79 5.53 -13.41
N ALA A 45 -10.88 6.84 -13.64
CA ALA A 45 -11.06 7.83 -12.57
C ALA A 45 -12.20 7.45 -11.63
N GLY A 46 -11.91 7.44 -10.33
CA GLY A 46 -12.81 7.01 -9.28
C GLY A 46 -12.04 6.45 -8.10
N ASP A 47 -12.70 5.58 -7.33
CA ASP A 47 -12.09 4.99 -6.13
C ASP A 47 -10.94 4.03 -6.46
N LEU A 48 -10.98 3.34 -7.61
CA LEU A 48 -9.92 2.41 -8.03
C LEU A 48 -8.64 3.17 -8.40
N LEU A 49 -8.74 4.19 -9.26
CA LEU A 49 -7.59 5.04 -9.60
C LEU A 49 -7.01 5.73 -8.34
N ARG A 50 -7.87 6.11 -7.40
CA ARG A 50 -7.40 6.64 -6.11
C ARG A 50 -6.61 5.60 -5.30
N ASN A 51 -7.01 4.33 -5.28
CA ASN A 51 -6.23 3.28 -4.63
C ASN A 51 -4.84 3.15 -5.28
N GLN A 52 -4.76 3.26 -6.61
CA GLN A 52 -3.49 3.27 -7.33
C GLN A 52 -2.60 4.45 -6.92
N HIS A 53 -3.15 5.67 -6.87
CA HIS A 53 -2.42 6.85 -6.39
C HIS A 53 -1.85 6.67 -4.96
N GLN A 54 -2.63 6.02 -4.08
CA GLN A 54 -2.20 5.74 -2.70
C GLN A 54 -1.04 4.73 -2.67
N GLN A 55 -1.09 3.68 -3.47
CA GLN A 55 0.01 2.71 -3.59
C GLN A 55 1.27 3.36 -4.16
N GLU A 56 1.15 4.23 -5.18
CA GLU A 56 2.27 4.98 -5.73
C GLU A 56 2.98 5.81 -4.66
N VAL A 57 2.23 6.58 -3.87
CA VAL A 57 2.82 7.41 -2.82
C VAL A 57 3.45 6.58 -1.71
N LEU A 58 2.89 5.42 -1.37
CA LEU A 58 3.52 4.47 -0.44
C LEU A 58 4.86 3.99 -0.97
N VAL A 59 4.93 3.57 -2.23
CA VAL A 59 6.19 3.12 -2.88
C VAL A 59 7.22 4.25 -2.89
N GLU A 60 6.83 5.47 -3.27
CA GLU A 60 7.74 6.62 -3.30
C GLU A 60 8.21 7.02 -1.89
N LEU A 61 7.37 6.86 -0.87
CA LEU A 61 7.78 7.03 0.52
C LEU A 61 8.83 5.98 0.91
N PHE A 62 8.62 4.71 0.57
CA PHE A 62 9.62 3.65 0.81
C PHE A 62 10.93 3.92 0.07
N LYS A 63 10.91 4.38 -1.19
CA LYS A 63 12.11 4.80 -1.93
C LYS A 63 12.89 5.87 -1.18
N LYS A 64 12.20 6.88 -0.64
CA LYS A 64 12.82 7.95 0.17
C LYS A 64 13.36 7.42 1.51
N LEU A 65 12.65 6.51 2.17
CA LEU A 65 13.10 5.90 3.43
C LEU A 65 14.34 5.02 3.24
N LYS A 66 14.48 4.36 2.08
CA LYS A 66 15.71 3.63 1.71
C LYS A 66 16.90 4.55 1.45
N SER A 67 16.67 5.80 1.04
CA SER A 67 17.73 6.79 0.81
C SER A 67 18.16 7.45 2.12
N PHE A 68 19.15 6.85 2.79
CA PHE A 68 19.79 7.42 3.98
C PHE A 68 21.30 7.22 3.95
N ASP A 69 22.02 8.22 4.44
CA ASP A 69 23.48 8.25 4.39
C ASP A 69 24.12 7.43 5.52
N SER A 70 23.41 7.26 6.64
CA SER A 70 23.89 6.52 7.82
C SER A 70 22.74 6.05 8.73
N PRO A 71 22.97 5.06 9.63
CA PRO A 71 21.97 4.62 10.59
C PRO A 71 21.40 5.74 11.49
N SER A 72 22.20 6.76 11.81
CA SER A 72 21.76 7.91 12.62
C SER A 72 20.86 8.88 11.84
N ASP A 73 21.18 9.16 10.57
CA ASP A 73 20.29 9.92 9.66
C ASP A 73 18.92 9.22 9.53
N PHE A 74 18.95 7.90 9.39
CA PHE A 74 17.74 7.10 9.36
C PHE A 74 16.91 7.19 10.66
N ALA A 75 17.54 6.99 11.82
CA ALA A 75 16.86 7.09 13.10
C ALA A 75 16.23 8.48 13.33
N ALA A 76 16.92 9.55 12.90
CA ALA A 76 16.40 10.91 12.96
C ALA A 76 15.18 11.10 12.03
N LYS A 77 15.21 10.55 10.80
CA LYS A 77 14.08 10.56 9.87
C LYS A 77 12.87 9.83 10.46
N VAL A 78 13.03 8.61 10.97
CA VAL A 78 11.93 7.86 11.62
C VAL A 78 11.36 8.62 12.80
N HIS A 79 12.22 9.15 13.69
CA HIS A 79 11.78 9.92 14.85
C HIS A 79 11.00 11.18 14.45
N SER A 80 11.35 11.84 13.34
CA SER A 80 10.58 13.00 12.86
C SER A 80 9.16 12.61 12.41
N LEU A 81 8.97 11.37 11.95
CA LEU A 81 7.69 10.86 11.45
C LEU A 81 6.78 10.36 12.57
N THR A 82 7.31 9.97 13.74
CA THR A 82 6.47 9.42 14.84
C THR A 82 5.42 10.41 15.37
N SER A 83 5.60 11.71 15.15
CA SER A 83 4.58 12.72 15.49
C SER A 83 3.46 12.84 14.44
N ALA A 84 3.69 12.34 13.23
CA ALA A 84 2.75 12.36 12.11
C ALA A 84 2.04 11.01 11.88
N PHE A 85 2.55 9.92 12.48
CA PHE A 85 2.03 8.58 12.35
C PHE A 85 1.63 8.00 13.70
N THR A 86 0.55 7.21 13.72
CA THR A 86 0.22 6.35 14.84
C THR A 86 0.80 4.97 14.58
N LEU A 87 1.63 4.47 15.50
CA LEU A 87 2.15 3.11 15.46
C LEU A 87 1.19 2.19 16.23
N ASP A 88 0.97 0.99 15.71
CA ASP A 88 0.29 -0.08 16.44
C ASP A 88 1.15 -0.45 17.66
N ASP A 89 0.54 -0.72 18.81
CA ASP A 89 1.28 -1.04 20.04
C ASP A 89 2.12 -2.32 19.92
N ARG A 90 1.84 -3.18 18.93
CA ARG A 90 2.63 -4.38 18.61
C ARG A 90 3.79 -4.11 17.64
N LEU A 91 3.88 -2.90 17.10
CA LEU A 91 5.00 -2.43 16.28
C LEU A 91 5.81 -1.43 17.10
N GLY A 92 6.74 -1.96 17.90
CA GLY A 92 7.65 -1.13 18.67
C GLY A 92 8.60 -0.35 17.76
N LEU A 93 9.27 0.66 18.32
CA LEU A 93 10.27 1.43 17.58
C LEU A 93 11.39 0.53 17.01
N GLY A 94 11.77 -0.52 17.74
CA GLY A 94 12.73 -1.52 17.27
C GLY A 94 12.25 -2.30 16.05
N ASP A 95 10.98 -2.72 16.02
CA ASP A 95 10.39 -3.42 14.88
C ASP A 95 10.32 -2.51 13.65
N ALA A 96 9.94 -1.25 13.84
CA ALA A 96 9.92 -0.25 12.77
C ALA A 96 11.32 0.01 12.17
N ILE A 97 12.35 0.09 13.03
CA ILE A 97 13.75 0.20 12.58
C ILE A 97 14.18 -1.07 11.84
N GLY A 98 13.85 -2.26 12.37
CA GLY A 98 14.17 -3.55 11.74
C GLY A 98 13.51 -3.71 10.37
N LEU A 99 12.23 -3.35 10.25
CA LEU A 99 11.48 -3.35 8.99
C LEU A 99 12.11 -2.42 7.96
N ALA A 100 12.48 -1.21 8.37
CA ALA A 100 13.10 -0.27 7.44
C ALA A 100 14.53 -0.68 7.05
N TRP A 101 15.26 -1.32 7.97
CA TRP A 101 16.57 -1.89 7.69
C TRP A 101 16.47 -3.05 6.69
N SER A 102 15.55 -3.99 6.88
CA SER A 102 15.32 -5.08 5.92
C SER A 102 14.84 -4.55 4.57
N ALA A 103 14.09 -3.45 4.55
CA ALA A 103 13.68 -2.78 3.33
C ALA A 103 14.85 -2.18 2.53
N ARG A 104 16.01 -1.93 3.14
CA ARG A 104 17.20 -1.36 2.46
C ARG A 104 17.68 -2.19 1.28
N ASP A 105 17.53 -3.52 1.37
CA ASP A 105 18.03 -4.43 0.34
C ASP A 105 16.92 -4.86 -0.65
N LEU A 106 15.67 -4.45 -0.43
CA LEU A 106 14.54 -4.79 -1.32
C LEU A 106 14.60 -4.00 -2.62
N ASP A 107 14.68 -4.65 -3.78
CA ASP A 107 14.39 -3.92 -5.02
C ASP A 107 12.91 -3.50 -5.01
N LEU A 108 12.67 -2.19 -5.03
CA LEU A 108 11.29 -1.66 -4.97
C LEU A 108 10.59 -1.78 -6.33
N ASP A 109 11.35 -2.02 -7.40
CA ASP A 109 10.80 -2.34 -8.71
C ASP A 109 10.28 -3.78 -8.77
N ASP A 110 10.77 -4.67 -7.89
CA ASP A 110 10.33 -6.06 -7.73
C ASP A 110 9.14 -6.23 -6.78
N ILE A 111 8.59 -5.13 -6.23
CA ILE A 111 7.38 -5.21 -5.41
C ILE A 111 6.21 -5.67 -6.28
N LEU A 112 5.75 -6.90 -6.00
CA LEU A 112 4.52 -7.45 -6.55
C LEU A 112 3.32 -6.66 -6.02
N ARG A 113 2.72 -5.83 -6.88
CA ARG A 113 1.50 -5.08 -6.59
C ARG A 113 0.29 -5.93 -6.95
N LEU A 114 -0.24 -6.64 -5.96
CA LEU A 114 -1.42 -7.46 -6.14
C LEU A 114 -2.68 -6.61 -6.03
N GLU A 115 -3.52 -6.69 -7.07
CA GLU A 115 -4.86 -6.12 -7.06
C GLU A 115 -5.89 -7.25 -7.03
N LEU A 116 -6.82 -7.18 -6.09
CA LEU A 116 -7.96 -8.09 -6.08
C LEU A 116 -8.85 -7.78 -7.29
N ASP A 117 -9.03 -8.76 -8.16
CA ASP A 117 -10.02 -8.66 -9.23
C ASP A 117 -11.42 -8.65 -8.62
N VAL A 118 -12.15 -7.55 -8.78
CA VAL A 118 -13.44 -7.31 -8.13
C VAL A 118 -14.53 -6.96 -9.12
N LYS A 119 -15.74 -7.50 -8.88
CA LYS A 119 -16.96 -7.10 -9.59
C LYS A 119 -17.81 -6.18 -8.72
N LEU A 120 -18.37 -5.15 -9.35
CA LEU A 120 -19.41 -4.34 -8.72
C LEU A 120 -20.67 -5.19 -8.55
N SER A 121 -21.23 -5.19 -7.34
CA SER A 121 -22.51 -5.80 -6.99
C SER A 121 -23.30 -4.85 -6.10
N ARG A 122 -24.52 -5.26 -5.72
CA ARG A 122 -25.34 -4.54 -4.74
C ARG A 122 -25.82 -5.47 -3.64
N THR A 123 -25.92 -4.92 -2.43
CA THR A 123 -26.62 -5.59 -1.32
C THR A 123 -28.13 -5.60 -1.57
N GLU A 124 -28.89 -6.35 -0.76
CA GLU A 124 -30.36 -6.34 -0.78
C GLU A 124 -30.96 -4.94 -0.56
N LYS A 125 -30.25 -4.09 0.20
CA LYS A 125 -30.65 -2.69 0.47
C LYS A 125 -30.13 -1.71 -0.59
N GLY A 126 -29.57 -2.20 -1.70
CA GLY A 126 -29.13 -1.39 -2.84
C GLY A 126 -27.79 -0.70 -2.70
N GLN A 127 -27.00 -0.96 -1.64
CA GLN A 127 -25.66 -0.38 -1.50
C GLN A 127 -24.68 -1.05 -2.47
N SER A 128 -23.83 -0.24 -3.12
CA SER A 128 -22.75 -0.74 -3.96
C SER A 128 -21.69 -1.46 -3.13
N VAL A 129 -21.30 -2.66 -3.54
CA VAL A 129 -20.22 -3.45 -2.93
C VAL A 129 -19.31 -4.02 -4.00
N LEU A 130 -18.04 -4.22 -3.66
CA LEU A 130 -17.08 -4.92 -4.50
C LEU A 130 -16.94 -6.35 -3.98
N ILE A 131 -17.20 -7.32 -4.85
CA ILE A 131 -17.07 -8.74 -4.53
C ILE A 131 -15.85 -9.26 -5.29
N SER A 132 -14.92 -9.87 -4.56
CA SER A 132 -13.76 -10.52 -5.16
C SER A 132 -14.20 -11.62 -6.12
N ARG A 133 -13.58 -11.69 -7.30
CA ARG A 133 -13.82 -12.74 -8.29
C ARG A 133 -13.12 -14.04 -7.92
N GLN A 134 -12.03 -13.95 -7.17
CA GLN A 134 -11.30 -15.10 -6.63
C GLN A 134 -10.93 -14.90 -5.15
N PRO A 135 -10.75 -15.98 -4.38
CA PRO A 135 -10.14 -15.92 -3.05
C PRO A 135 -8.75 -15.28 -3.07
N PHE A 136 -8.39 -14.58 -1.99
CA PHE A 136 -7.10 -13.91 -1.91
C PHE A 136 -5.92 -14.88 -1.81
N ASP A 137 -6.11 -16.02 -1.15
CA ASP A 137 -5.09 -17.06 -1.05
C ASP A 137 -4.79 -17.72 -2.40
N GLU A 138 -5.79 -17.83 -3.28
CA GLU A 138 -5.59 -18.24 -4.68
C GLU A 138 -4.75 -17.20 -5.43
N LEU A 139 -5.12 -15.91 -5.36
CA LEU A 139 -4.34 -14.82 -5.95
C LEU A 139 -2.89 -14.80 -5.45
N LEU A 140 -2.68 -15.01 -4.16
CA LEU A 140 -1.34 -15.06 -3.57
C LEU A 140 -0.54 -16.26 -4.07
N ARG A 141 -1.15 -17.45 -4.15
CA ARG A 141 -0.47 -18.64 -4.69
C ARG A 141 -0.10 -18.46 -6.15
N GLU A 142 -0.94 -17.80 -6.95
CA GLU A 142 -0.64 -17.51 -8.36
C GLU A 142 0.54 -16.53 -8.50
N ALA A 143 0.59 -15.50 -7.66
CA ALA A 143 1.60 -14.46 -7.78
C ALA A 143 2.92 -14.77 -7.08
N ASN A 144 2.88 -15.49 -5.94
CA ASN A 144 4.04 -15.86 -5.16
C ASN A 144 3.78 -17.17 -4.39
N PRO A 145 3.95 -18.34 -5.05
CA PRO A 145 3.68 -19.64 -4.44
C PRO A 145 4.46 -19.89 -3.15
N GLU A 146 5.75 -19.52 -3.12
CA GLU A 146 6.61 -19.73 -1.96
C GLU A 146 6.12 -18.96 -0.74
N PHE A 147 5.76 -17.68 -0.94
CA PHE A 147 5.21 -16.86 0.13
C PHE A 147 3.85 -17.38 0.58
N ALA A 148 2.98 -17.78 -0.34
CA ALA A 148 1.68 -18.33 0.00
C ALA A 148 1.80 -19.61 0.84
N THR A 149 2.75 -20.50 0.52
CA THR A 149 3.05 -21.68 1.33
C THR A 149 3.54 -21.30 2.72
N ALA A 150 4.42 -20.31 2.85
CA ALA A 150 4.92 -19.85 4.16
C ALA A 150 3.79 -19.31 5.06
N ILE A 151 2.79 -18.64 4.49
CA ILE A 151 1.68 -18.03 5.24
C ILE A 151 0.55 -19.02 5.53
N TYR A 152 0.18 -19.87 4.57
CA TYR A 152 -1.04 -20.69 4.64
C TYR A 152 -0.79 -22.17 4.92
N ASP A 153 0.37 -22.70 4.55
CA ASP A 153 0.63 -24.14 4.55
C ASP A 153 1.66 -24.57 5.62
N THR A 154 2.30 -23.61 6.31
CA THR A 154 3.14 -23.91 7.48
C THR A 154 2.26 -24.36 8.65
N PRO A 155 2.42 -25.57 9.22
CA PRO A 155 1.62 -26.00 10.35
C PRO A 155 1.80 -25.02 11.50
N SER A 156 0.68 -24.48 12.01
CA SER A 156 0.69 -23.72 13.26
C SER A 156 1.36 -24.57 14.33
N ALA A 157 2.49 -24.12 14.86
CA ALA A 157 3.09 -24.70 16.05
C ALA A 157 2.20 -24.37 17.25
N ALA A 158 1.07 -25.07 17.37
CA ALA A 158 0.15 -24.96 18.48
C ALA A 158 -0.39 -26.36 18.82
N GLY A 159 0.11 -26.92 19.93
CA GLY A 159 -0.61 -27.93 20.71
C GLY A 159 -0.03 -29.34 20.74
N ASP A 160 1.23 -29.52 21.16
CA ASP A 160 1.63 -30.77 21.81
C ASP A 160 1.19 -30.71 23.28
N GLU A 161 -0.11 -30.88 23.53
CA GLU A 161 -0.61 -31.29 24.84
C GLU A 161 -0.72 -32.81 24.83
N THR A 162 0.38 -33.49 25.14
CA THR A 162 0.34 -34.89 25.54
C THR A 162 -0.46 -34.99 26.84
N GLY A 163 -1.71 -35.42 26.74
CA GLY A 163 -2.51 -35.86 27.88
C GLY A 163 -1.86 -37.06 28.56
N SER A 164 -1.09 -36.81 29.62
CA SER A 164 -0.69 -37.82 30.60
C SER A 164 -1.90 -38.18 31.45
N GLY A 165 -2.67 -39.16 31.00
CA GLY A 165 -3.58 -39.89 31.87
C GLY A 165 -2.76 -40.76 32.83
N THR A 166 -2.78 -40.43 34.11
CA THR A 166 -2.39 -41.35 35.19
C THR A 166 -3.66 -41.97 35.76
N ASP A 167 -3.75 -43.28 35.65
CA ASP A 167 -4.60 -44.17 36.46
C ASP A 167 -4.29 -44.04 37.97
#